data_AF-A0A7J9J9F9-F1
#
_entry.id   AF-A0A7J9J9F9-F1
#
_cell.length_a   1.000
_cell.length_b   1.000
_cell.length_c   1.000
_cell.angle_alpha   90.00
_cell.angle_beta   90.00
_cell.angle_gamma   90.00
#
_symmetry.space_group_name_H-M   'P 1'
#
loop_
_entity.id
_entity.type
_entity.pdbx_description
1 polymer ?
#
loop_
_entity_poly.entity_id
_entity_poly.type
_entity_poly.pdbx_seq_one_letter_code
_entity_poly.pdbx_strand_id
1 'polypeptide(L)'
;MAGNAAGIKIHAVFVSKASGEILKKFAGSTDMELWLIPSFENSAWSIMAISFISLLAMSAVLATCFFVRRHRIRRELPQSSRVREFHGMSRRLVKAMPSLIFTAVLEDNCTSITC
;
A
#
# COMPACT_ATOMS: atom_id res chain seq x y z
N MET A 1 -40.00 -57.24 24.18
CA MET A 1 -39.83 -56.00 24.97
C MET A 1 -40.15 -54.82 24.06
N ALA A 2 -41.27 -54.13 24.27
CA ALA A 2 -41.59 -52.91 23.54
C ALA A 2 -41.10 -51.72 24.37
N GLY A 3 -40.16 -50.93 23.84
CA GLY A 3 -39.63 -49.75 24.53
C GLY A 3 -40.66 -48.63 24.59
N ASN A 4 -40.65 -47.86 25.69
CA ASN A 4 -41.46 -46.66 25.84
C ASN A 4 -40.83 -45.50 25.07
N ALA A 5 -41.56 -44.88 24.14
CA ALA A 5 -41.09 -43.75 23.34
C ALA A 5 -41.17 -42.39 24.06
N ALA A 6 -41.68 -42.36 25.30
CA ALA A 6 -41.78 -41.13 26.07
C ALA A 6 -40.41 -40.45 26.24
N GLY A 7 -40.29 -39.22 25.75
CA GLY A 7 -39.07 -38.41 25.88
C GLY A 7 -38.10 -38.48 24.68
N ILE A 8 -38.36 -39.31 23.67
CA ILE A 8 -37.53 -39.33 22.46
C ILE A 8 -37.86 -38.11 21.60
N LYS A 9 -36.92 -37.16 21.52
CA LYS A 9 -36.96 -36.02 20.60
C LYS A 9 -36.01 -36.28 19.45
N ILE A 10 -36.56 -36.51 18.26
CA ILE A 10 -35.78 -36.69 17.02
C ILE A 10 -35.81 -35.37 16.27
N HIS A 11 -34.65 -34.85 15.90
CA HIS A 11 -34.56 -33.68 15.04
C HIS A 11 -34.98 -34.07 13.62
N ALA A 12 -36.01 -33.40 13.10
CA ALA A 12 -36.44 -33.53 11.71
C ALA A 12 -35.94 -32.32 10.90
N VAL A 13 -35.42 -32.58 9.71
CA VAL A 13 -34.90 -31.54 8.81
C VAL A 13 -35.52 -31.74 7.43
N PHE A 14 -35.99 -30.67 6.81
CA PHE A 14 -36.46 -30.71 5.44
C PHE A 14 -35.25 -30.66 4.49
N VAL A 15 -35.26 -31.52 3.50
CA VAL A 15 -34.25 -31.56 2.43
C VAL A 15 -34.89 -31.26 1.09
N SER A 16 -34.09 -30.77 0.15
CA SER A 16 -34.57 -30.58 -1.22
C SER A 16 -34.94 -31.92 -1.87
N LYS A 17 -35.82 -31.90 -2.88
CA LYS A 17 -36.18 -33.10 -3.67
C LYS A 17 -34.93 -33.79 -4.23
N ALA A 18 -34.01 -33.02 -4.81
CA ALA A 18 -32.78 -33.54 -5.40
C ALA A 18 -31.91 -34.26 -4.35
N SER A 19 -31.76 -33.66 -3.17
CA SER A 19 -31.03 -34.29 -2.06
C SER A 19 -31.72 -35.59 -1.61
N GLY A 20 -33.05 -35.59 -1.47
CA GLY A 20 -33.81 -36.77 -1.10
C GLY A 20 -33.68 -37.94 -2.09
N GLU A 21 -33.66 -37.66 -3.39
CA GLU A 21 -33.45 -38.68 -4.43
C GLU A 21 -32.04 -39.30 -4.35
N ILE A 22 -31.03 -38.53 -3.96
CA ILE A 22 -29.67 -39.05 -3.73
C ILE A 22 -29.66 -39.93 -2.47
N LEU A 23 -30.25 -39.47 -1.36
CA LEU A 23 -30.27 -40.22 -0.09
C LEU A 23 -31.01 -41.55 -0.23
N LYS A 24 -32.07 -41.60 -1.05
CA LYS A 24 -32.82 -42.82 -1.32
C LYS A 24 -31.94 -43.95 -1.88
N LYS A 25 -30.88 -43.64 -2.62
CA LYS A 25 -29.96 -44.64 -3.19
C LYS A 25 -29.18 -45.40 -2.12
N PHE A 26 -29.01 -44.80 -0.94
CA PHE A 26 -28.28 -45.38 0.19
C PHE A 26 -29.22 -46.00 1.24
N ALA A 27 -30.53 -46.04 0.97
CA ALA A 27 -31.50 -46.64 1.87
C ALA A 27 -31.20 -48.13 2.08
N GLY A 28 -31.04 -48.54 3.34
CA GLY A 28 -30.72 -49.92 3.72
C GLY A 28 -29.22 -50.26 3.74
N SER A 29 -28.33 -49.31 3.41
CA SER A 29 -26.89 -49.49 3.60
C SER A 29 -26.52 -49.26 5.07
N THR A 30 -25.84 -50.21 5.70
CA THR A 30 -25.39 -50.13 7.10
C THR A 30 -24.11 -49.31 7.28
N ASP A 31 -23.37 -49.09 6.19
CA ASP A 31 -22.03 -48.50 6.22
C ASP A 31 -22.03 -47.03 5.76
N MET A 32 -23.19 -46.38 5.78
CA MET A 32 -23.37 -45.00 5.33
C MET A 32 -23.49 -44.06 6.52
N GLU A 33 -22.63 -43.05 6.58
CA GLU A 33 -22.74 -41.95 7.54
C GLU A 33 -23.36 -40.71 6.89
N LEU A 34 -24.37 -40.14 7.54
CA LEU A 34 -25.01 -38.90 7.11
C LEU A 34 -24.74 -37.79 8.13
N TRP A 35 -24.12 -36.71 7.67
CA TRP A 35 -23.84 -35.54 8.48
C TRP A 35 -24.84 -34.42 8.20
N LEU A 36 -25.56 -33.98 9.23
CA LEU A 36 -26.39 -32.77 9.19
C LEU A 36 -25.54 -31.60 9.65
N ILE A 37 -24.95 -30.88 8.71
CA ILE A 37 -24.16 -29.69 8.99
C ILE A 37 -25.07 -28.48 8.88
N PRO A 38 -25.16 -27.62 9.91
CA PRO A 38 -25.89 -26.38 9.78
C PRO A 38 -25.25 -25.57 8.66
N SER A 39 -26.00 -25.32 7.60
CA SER A 39 -25.61 -24.29 6.64
C SER A 39 -25.77 -22.97 7.37
N PHE A 40 -24.67 -22.45 7.91
CA PHE A 40 -24.58 -21.01 8.11
C PHE A 40 -24.69 -20.43 6.70
N GLU A 41 -25.92 -20.08 6.30
CA GLU A 41 -26.11 -19.11 5.23
C GLU A 41 -25.10 -18.02 5.50
N ASN A 42 -24.26 -17.70 4.53
CA ASN A 42 -23.30 -16.60 4.61
C ASN A 42 -24.07 -15.41 5.18
N SER A 43 -23.94 -15.21 6.49
CA SER A 43 -24.81 -14.29 7.17
C SER A 43 -24.51 -12.94 6.53
N ALA A 44 -25.49 -12.06 6.40
CA ALA A 44 -25.19 -10.70 5.93
C ALA A 44 -23.99 -10.09 6.69
N TRP A 45 -23.78 -10.56 7.93
CA TRP A 45 -22.59 -10.38 8.75
C TRP A 45 -21.27 -10.94 8.17
N SER A 46 -21.21 -12.17 7.65
CA SER A 46 -19.98 -12.70 7.03
C SER A 46 -19.60 -11.92 5.77
N ILE A 47 -20.59 -11.56 4.94
CA ILE A 47 -20.37 -10.74 3.73
C ILE A 47 -19.89 -9.33 4.13
N MET A 48 -20.50 -8.73 5.15
CA MET A 48 -20.08 -7.43 5.70
C MET A 48 -18.66 -7.48 6.28
N ALA A 49 -18.32 -8.53 7.02
CA ALA A 49 -16.99 -8.69 7.62
C ALA A 49 -15.91 -8.86 6.55
N ILE A 50 -16.13 -9.74 5.57
CA ILE A 50 -15.16 -9.99 4.49
C ILE A 50 -14.95 -8.73 3.64
N SER A 51 -16.03 -8.01 3.31
CA SER A 51 -15.93 -6.77 2.54
C SER A 51 -15.21 -5.67 3.32
N PHE A 52 -15.50 -5.51 4.61
CA PHE A 52 -14.82 -4.53 5.46
C PHE A 52 -13.32 -4.81 5.61
N ILE A 53 -12.94 -6.07 5.86
CA ILE A 53 -11.54 -6.49 5.93
C ILE A 53 -10.82 -6.22 4.60
N SER A 54 -11.48 -6.54 3.48
CA SER A 54 -10.92 -6.30 2.15
C SER A 54 -10.71 -4.81 1.88
N LEU A 55 -11.68 -3.97 2.25
CA LEU A 55 -11.56 -2.51 2.12
C LEU A 55 -10.42 -1.96 2.99
N LEU A 56 -10.31 -2.42 4.24
CA LEU A 56 -9.21 -2.03 5.12
C LEU A 56 -7.86 -2.42 4.53
N ALA A 57 -7.72 -3.65 4.01
CA ALA A 57 -6.50 -4.10 3.37
C ALA A 57 -6.14 -3.23 2.16
N MET A 58 -7.09 -2.98 1.26
CA MET A 58 -6.85 -2.11 0.10
C MET A 58 -6.49 -0.67 0.51
N SER A 59 -7.14 -0.14 1.55
CA SER A 59 -6.83 1.20 2.07
C SER A 59 -5.42 1.28 2.69
N ALA A 60 -4.99 0.24 3.41
CA ALA A 60 -3.66 0.16 3.99
C ALA A 60 -2.58 0.05 2.90
N VAL A 61 -2.83 -0.72 1.84
CA VAL A 61 -1.95 -0.79 0.67
C VAL A 61 -1.84 0.57 0.00
N LEU A 62 -2.95 1.28 -0.21
CA LEU A 62 -2.92 2.63 -0.78
C LEU A 62 -2.17 3.59 0.13
N ALA A 63 -2.47 3.62 1.43
CA ALA A 63 -1.81 4.48 2.40
C ALA A 63 -0.31 4.21 2.41
N THR A 64 0.13 2.96 2.52
CA THR A 64 1.55 2.60 2.47
C THR A 64 2.21 2.97 1.14
N CYS A 65 1.54 2.76 0.00
CA CYS A 65 2.03 3.21 -1.31
C CYS A 65 2.18 4.73 -1.38
N PHE A 66 1.19 5.49 -0.88
CA PHE A 66 1.24 6.95 -0.83
C PHE A 66 2.32 7.45 0.14
N PHE A 67 2.45 6.86 1.32
CA PHE A 67 3.49 7.21 2.29
C PHE A 67 4.87 6.92 1.73
N VAL A 68 5.11 5.77 1.10
CA VAL A 68 6.39 5.43 0.48
C VAL A 68 6.70 6.37 -0.70
N ARG A 69 5.74 6.61 -1.60
CA ARG A 69 5.93 7.54 -2.73
C ARG A 69 6.15 8.98 -2.25
N ARG A 70 5.31 9.48 -1.34
CA ARG A 70 5.42 10.82 -0.77
C ARG A 70 6.71 10.98 0.02
N HIS A 71 7.14 9.95 0.76
CA HIS A 71 8.38 9.97 1.52
C HIS A 71 9.61 9.87 0.61
N ARG A 72 9.56 9.14 -0.51
CA ARG A 72 10.60 9.18 -1.54
C ARG A 72 10.69 10.55 -2.21
N ILE A 73 9.57 11.12 -2.66
CA ILE A 73 9.54 12.47 -3.25
C ILE A 73 10.06 13.53 -2.26
N ARG A 74 9.62 13.47 -0.99
CA ARG A 74 10.13 14.36 0.06
C ARG A 74 11.56 14.09 0.47
N ARG A 75 12.15 12.92 0.18
CA ARG A 75 13.57 12.62 0.43
C ARG A 75 14.47 12.88 -0.77
N GLU A 76 13.93 12.97 -1.98
CA GLU A 76 14.68 13.48 -3.14
C GLU A 76 14.75 15.02 -3.15
N LEU A 77 13.80 15.71 -2.49
CA LEU A 77 13.80 17.17 -2.40
C LEU A 77 14.54 17.87 -1.21
N PRO A 78 15.18 17.22 -0.21
CA PRO A 78 16.05 17.90 0.75
C PRO A 78 17.53 17.74 0.44
N GLN A 79 17.92 17.12 -0.69
CA GLN A 79 19.32 17.06 -1.12
C GLN A 79 19.66 17.98 -2.31
N SER A 80 18.67 18.63 -2.94
CA SER A 80 18.94 19.69 -3.94
C SER A 80 18.86 21.11 -3.37
N SER A 81 18.56 21.28 -2.07
CA SER A 81 18.65 22.58 -1.38
C SER A 81 20.05 22.90 -0.84
N ARG A 82 21.11 22.28 -1.39
CA ARG A 82 22.30 23.05 -1.73
C ARG A 82 22.06 23.57 -3.13
N VAL A 83 21.09 24.50 -3.30
CA VAL A 83 21.48 25.89 -3.54
C VAL A 83 22.98 26.01 -3.29
N ARG A 84 23.75 25.82 -4.36
CA ARG A 84 25.07 26.43 -4.46
C ARG A 84 24.74 27.89 -4.29
N GLU A 85 24.70 28.33 -3.03
CA GLU A 85 24.76 29.73 -2.65
C GLU A 85 25.80 30.27 -3.60
N PHE A 86 25.39 31.19 -4.47
CA PHE A 86 26.32 31.93 -5.28
C PHE A 86 27.27 32.60 -4.30
N HIS A 87 28.34 31.90 -3.93
CA HIS A 87 29.45 32.45 -3.21
C HIS A 87 30.04 33.41 -4.23
N GLY A 88 29.64 34.68 -4.13
CA GLY A 88 30.35 35.77 -4.78
C GLY A 88 31.84 35.58 -4.55
N MET A 89 32.66 35.99 -5.53
CA MET A 89 34.08 35.69 -5.54
C MET A 89 34.71 35.85 -4.16
N SER A 90 35.33 34.78 -3.64
CA SER A 90 35.94 34.82 -2.32
C SER A 90 36.96 35.95 -2.26
N ARG A 91 37.15 36.56 -1.08
CA ARG A 91 38.14 37.64 -0.88
C ARG A 91 39.55 37.26 -1.38
N ARG A 92 39.91 35.98 -1.31
CA ARG A 92 41.17 35.45 -1.85
C ARG A 92 41.23 35.51 -3.38
N LEU A 93 40.11 35.18 -4.03
CA LEU A 93 40.00 35.20 -5.49
C LEU A 93 39.96 36.64 -6.03
N VAL A 94 39.26 37.55 -5.36
CA VAL A 94 39.29 38.99 -5.68
C VAL A 94 40.70 39.56 -5.51
N LYS A 95 41.43 39.15 -4.46
CA LYS A 95 42.79 39.65 -4.20
C LYS A 95 43.85 39.07 -5.15
N ALA A 96 43.59 37.89 -5.72
CA ALA A 96 44.45 37.28 -6.73
C ALA A 96 44.14 37.76 -8.15
N MET A 97 43.13 38.63 -8.32
CA MET A 97 42.75 39.12 -9.63
C MET A 97 43.79 40.14 -10.12
N PRO A 98 44.32 39.98 -11.34
CA PRO A 98 45.34 40.87 -11.87
C PRO A 98 44.73 42.27 -12.09
N SER A 99 45.23 43.27 -11.38
CA SER A 99 44.87 44.67 -11.58
C SER A 99 45.97 45.36 -12.38
N LEU A 100 45.62 45.89 -13.55
CA LEU A 100 46.49 46.77 -14.32
C LEU A 100 46.15 48.21 -13.93
N ILE A 101 47.13 48.94 -13.36
CA ILE A 101 46.97 50.35 -13.01
C ILE A 101 47.68 51.18 -14.07
N PHE A 102 46.92 52.00 -14.81
CA PHE A 102 47.48 52.94 -15.77
C PHE A 102 47.86 54.22 -15.03
N THR A 103 49.16 54.51 -14.95
CA THR A 103 49.68 55.64 -14.17
C THR A 103 50.02 56.87 -15.01
N ALA A 104 49.93 56.81 -16.34
CA ALA A 104 50.20 57.96 -17.20
C ALA A 104 49.42 57.88 -18.51
N VAL A 105 48.90 59.04 -18.93
CA VAL A 105 48.41 59.25 -20.29
C VAL A 105 49.60 59.76 -21.10
N LEU A 106 50.03 58.98 -22.09
CA LEU A 106 51.05 59.42 -23.05
C LEU A 106 50.32 60.18 -24.16
N GLU A 107 50.40 61.51 -24.13
CA GLU A 107 49.98 62.39 -25.24
C GLU A 107 51.00 62.24 -26.38
N ASP A 108 50.86 61.17 -27.16
CA ASP A 108 51.03 61.15 -28.61
C ASP A 108 50.69 59.75 -29.13
N ASN A 109 49.41 59.59 -29.49
CA ASN A 109 48.91 58.65 -30.49
C ASN A 109 49.28 57.15 -30.39
N CYS A 110 49.39 56.55 -29.19
CA CYS A 110 49.24 55.09 -29.02
C CYS A 110 49.01 54.64 -27.56
N THR A 111 48.40 53.46 -27.44
CA THR A 111 47.82 52.85 -26.23
C THR A 111 48.75 52.78 -25.02
N SER A 112 48.20 53.19 -23.88
CA SER A 112 48.78 53.24 -22.53
C SER A 112 49.69 52.07 -22.16
N ILE A 113 50.84 52.39 -21.55
CA ILE A 113 51.82 51.42 -21.03
C ILE A 113 51.34 50.87 -19.68
N THR A 114 51.48 49.56 -19.53
CA THR A 114 51.28 48.81 -18.27
C THR A 114 52.62 48.40 -17.70
N CYS A 115 52.77 48.40 -16.37
CA CYS A 115 53.98 47.93 -15.68
C CYS A 115 54.14 46.42 -15.71
#